data_AF-A0A2H5QT52-F1
#
_entry.id   AF-A0A2H5QT52-F1
#
_cell.length_a   1.000
_cell.length_b   1.000
_cell.length_c   1.000
_cell.angle_alpha   90.00
_cell.angle_beta   90.00
_cell.angle_gamma   90.00
#
_symmetry.space_group_name_H-M   'P 1'
#
loop_
_entity.id
_entity.type
_entity.pdbx_description
1 polymer ?
#
loop_
_entity_poly.entity_id
_entity_poly.type
_entity_poly.pdbx_seq_one_letter_code
_entity_poly.pdbx_strand_id
1 'polypeptide(L)' 'MESLEKLNTAYNNLSSLIPKCFEKMHGLSGIDMSYNELEGSTPNSAVFRDAPLAALQENKRLCSNVKGLDLAKY' A
#
# COMPACT_ATOMS: atom_id res chain seq x y z
N MET A 1 5.23 -9.76 -22.41
CA MET A 1 5.63 -9.52 -21.02
C MET A 1 4.37 -9.45 -20.21
N GLU A 2 4.16 -10.41 -19.32
CA GLU A 2 3.03 -10.37 -18.38
C GLU A 2 3.30 -9.26 -17.36
N SER A 3 2.38 -8.31 -17.28
CA SER A 3 2.47 -7.21 -16.30
C SER A 3 1.90 -7.69 -14.98
N LEU A 4 2.48 -7.26 -13.86
CA LEU A 4 1.97 -7.63 -12.54
C LEU A 4 0.61 -6.94 -12.30
N GLU A 5 -0.43 -7.73 -12.04
CA GLU A 5 -1.79 -7.22 -11.81
C GLU A 5 -2.21 -7.22 -10.34
N LYS A 6 -1.75 -8.21 -9.55
CA LYS A 6 -2.07 -8.34 -8.13
C LYS A 6 -0.79 -8.61 -7.34
N LEU A 7 -0.65 -7.94 -6.20
CA LEU A 7 0.47 -8.13 -5.29
C LEU A 7 -0.06 -8.43 -3.89
N ASN A 8 0.28 -9.59 -3.35
CA ASN A 8 0.01 -9.92 -1.95
C ASN A 8 1.33 -10.21 -1.24
N THR A 9 1.63 -9.39 -0.23
CA THR A 9 2.77 -9.53 0.67
C THR A 9 2.33 -9.46 2.13
N ALA A 10 1.06 -9.76 2.41
CA ALA A 10 0.50 -9.72 3.76
C ALA A 10 1.24 -10.68 4.71
N TYR A 11 1.24 -10.38 6.00
CA TYR A 11 1.85 -11.22 7.06
C TYR A 11 3.33 -11.52 6.82
N ASN A 12 4.11 -10.47 6.60
CA ASN A 12 5.55 -10.54 6.48
C ASN A 12 6.21 -9.52 7.42
N ASN A 13 7.54 -9.52 7.45
CA ASN A 13 8.31 -8.54 8.21
C ASN A 13 8.93 -7.48 7.27
N LEU A 14 8.22 -7.11 6.19
CA LEU A 14 8.68 -6.03 5.32
C LEU A 14 8.64 -4.72 6.09
N SER A 15 9.71 -3.94 6.00
CA SER A 15 9.85 -2.70 6.72
C SER A 15 10.29 -1.57 5.80
N SER A 16 10.30 -0.34 6.33
CA SER A 16 10.67 0.87 5.60
C SER A 16 9.64 1.30 4.54
N LEU A 17 10.07 2.17 3.62
CA LEU A 17 9.22 2.88 2.67
C LEU A 17 8.78 1.99 1.51
N ILE A 18 7.53 2.16 1.09
CA ILE A 18 7.04 1.59 -0.18
C ILE A 18 7.69 2.34 -1.36
N PRO A 19 8.35 1.66 -2.30
CA PRO A 19 9.04 2.31 -3.41
C PRO A 19 8.12 3.14 -4.33
N LYS A 20 8.57 4.31 -4.77
CA LYS A 20 7.80 5.16 -5.72
C LYS A 20 7.60 4.55 -7.10
N CYS A 21 8.32 3.48 -7.45
CA CYS A 21 8.14 2.82 -8.75
C CYS A 21 6.73 2.24 -8.93
N PHE A 22 6.03 1.94 -7.83
CA PHE A 22 4.64 1.51 -7.83
C PHE A 22 3.67 2.55 -8.44
N GLU A 23 4.04 3.83 -8.51
CA GLU A 23 3.24 4.85 -9.21
C GLU A 23 3.17 4.62 -10.73
N LYS A 24 4.17 3.94 -11.28
CA LYS A 24 4.28 3.63 -12.72
C LYS A 24 3.76 2.24 -13.07
N MET A 25 3.31 1.46 -12.07
CA MET A 25 2.79 0.12 -12.27
C MET A 25 1.31 0.17 -12.66
N HIS A 26 1.02 0.65 -13.88
CA HIS A 26 -0.35 0.87 -14.35
C HIS A 26 -1.20 -0.41 -14.49
N GLY A 27 -0.57 -1.58 -14.58
CA GLY A 27 -1.28 -2.87 -14.59
C GLY A 27 -1.70 -3.36 -13.20
N LEU A 28 -1.12 -2.81 -12.13
CA LEU A 28 -1.40 -3.25 -10.76
C LEU A 28 -2.80 -2.75 -10.35
N SER A 29 -3.71 -3.69 -10.14
CA SER A 29 -5.12 -3.45 -9.85
C SER A 29 -5.55 -3.91 -8.45
N GLY A 30 -4.72 -4.70 -7.77
CA GLY A 30 -4.97 -5.13 -6.40
C GLY A 30 -3.70 -5.26 -5.58
N ILE A 31 -3.77 -4.83 -4.32
CA ILE A 31 -2.72 -5.00 -3.33
C ILE A 31 -3.27 -5.55 -2.01
N ASP A 32 -2.46 -6.35 -1.33
CA ASP A 32 -2.57 -6.63 0.09
C ASP A 32 -1.16 -6.62 0.70
N MET A 33 -0.87 -5.61 1.52
CA MET A 33 0.39 -5.41 2.21
C MET A 33 0.17 -5.31 3.73
N SER A 34 -0.94 -5.87 4.22
CA SER A 34 -1.31 -5.82 5.63
C SER A 34 -0.34 -6.61 6.51
N TYR A 35 -0.32 -6.30 7.81
CA TYR A 35 0.51 -7.02 8.80
C TYR A 35 2.00 -7.06 8.40
N ASN A 36 2.60 -5.88 8.27
CA ASN A 36 4.03 -5.66 8.04
C ASN A 36 4.52 -4.52 8.94
N GLU A 37 5.75 -4.05 8.74
CA GLU A 37 6.36 -2.92 9.44
C GLU A 37 6.64 -1.74 8.49
N LEU A 38 5.83 -1.59 7.44
CA LEU A 38 6.00 -0.52 6.45
C LEU A 38 5.71 0.85 7.06
N GLU A 39 6.34 1.87 6.52
CA GLU A 39 6.25 3.24 7.03
C GLU A 39 6.23 4.31 5.94
N GLY A 40 5.92 5.54 6.33
CA GLY A 40 5.88 6.70 5.45
C GLY A 40 4.63 6.75 4.57
N SER A 41 4.65 7.59 3.53
CA SER A 41 3.49 7.77 2.66
C SER A 41 3.35 6.66 1.62
N THR A 42 2.12 6.22 1.37
CA THR A 42 1.82 5.33 0.24
C THR A 42 2.11 6.04 -1.10
N PRO A 43 2.55 5.30 -2.14
CA PRO A 43 2.71 5.84 -3.48
C PRO A 43 1.40 6.45 -4.01
N ASN A 44 1.49 7.55 -4.75
CA ASN A 44 0.30 8.20 -5.30
C ASN A 44 -0.19 7.51 -6.59
N SER A 45 -0.79 6.33 -6.44
CA SER A 45 -1.36 5.57 -7.56
C SER A 45 -2.78 5.11 -7.28
N ALA A 46 -3.52 4.73 -8.34
CA ALA A 46 -4.93 4.34 -8.21
C ALA A 46 -5.11 3.15 -7.25
N VAL A 47 -4.25 2.13 -7.37
CA VAL A 47 -4.36 0.92 -6.53
C VAL A 47 -4.16 1.21 -5.04
N PHE A 48 -3.29 2.16 -4.66
CA PHE A 48 -3.13 2.54 -3.25
C PHE A 48 -4.28 3.45 -2.76
N ARG A 49 -4.81 4.32 -3.60
CA ARG A 49 -5.94 5.21 -3.24
C ARG A 49 -7.26 4.47 -3.09
N ASP A 50 -7.46 3.44 -3.90
CA ASP A 50 -8.69 2.65 -3.97
C ASP A 50 -8.57 1.29 -3.24
N ALA A 51 -7.42 1.00 -2.62
CA ALA A 51 -7.22 -0.19 -1.80
C ALA A 51 -8.20 -0.19 -0.60
N PRO A 52 -8.75 -1.36 -0.21
CA PRO A 52 -9.48 -1.46 1.03
C PRO A 52 -8.56 -1.19 2.21
N LEU A 53 -9.09 -0.60 3.29
CA LEU A 53 -8.31 -0.30 4.49
C LEU A 53 -7.59 -1.52 5.07
N ALA A 54 -8.25 -2.68 4.98
CA ALA A 54 -7.70 -3.95 5.42
C ALA A 54 -6.45 -4.39 4.64
N ALA A 55 -6.20 -3.87 3.43
CA ALA A 55 -5.01 -4.20 2.64
C ALA A 55 -3.74 -3.47 3.11
N LEU A 56 -3.86 -2.44 3.96
CA LEU A 56 -2.73 -1.67 4.48
C LEU A 56 -2.67 -1.65 6.01
N GLN A 57 -3.63 -2.31 6.67
CA GLN A 57 -3.73 -2.35 8.13
C GLN A 57 -2.50 -2.97 8.79
N GLU A 58 -2.34 -2.67 10.08
CA GLU A 58 -1.24 -3.17 10.92
C GLU A 58 0.17 -2.75 10.47
N ASN A 59 0.29 -1.73 9.60
CA ASN A 59 1.53 -1.01 9.33
C ASN A 59 1.55 0.31 10.13
N LYS A 60 1.93 0.24 11.40
CA LYS A 60 1.71 1.32 12.40
C LYS A 60 2.28 2.69 12.04
N ARG A 61 3.32 2.75 11.19
CA ARG A 61 3.98 4.00 10.78
C ARG A 61 3.65 4.40 9.33
N LEU A 62 2.70 3.73 8.70
CA LEU A 62 2.30 3.99 7.33
C LEU A 62 1.20 5.05 7.28
N CYS A 63 1.46 6.12 6.54
CA CYS A 63 0.51 7.18 6.24
C CYS A 63 -0.15 6.88 4.88
N SER A 64 -1.37 6.35 4.90
CA SER A 64 -2.10 6.04 3.67
C SER A 64 -2.93 7.24 3.19
N ASN A 65 -3.01 7.43 1.88
CA ASN A 65 -3.97 8.35 1.23
C ASN A 65 -5.26 7.65 0.79
N VAL A 66 -5.62 6.53 1.43
CA VAL A 66 -6.83 5.76 1.09
C VAL A 66 -8.06 6.63 1.31
N LYS A 67 -8.96 6.66 0.33
CA LYS A 67 -10.23 7.40 0.45
C LYS A 67 -11.00 6.90 1.68
N GLY A 68 -11.41 7.83 2.54
CA GLY A 68 -12.13 7.53 3.78
C GLY A 68 -11.25 7.39 5.02
N LEU A 69 -9.93 7.55 4.89
CA LEU A 69 -8.99 7.55 6.01
C LEU A 69 -8.16 8.84 6.02
N ASP A 70 -8.62 9.85 6.74
CA ASP A 70 -7.80 11.02 7.08
C ASP A 70 -7.04 10.68 8.38
N LEU A 71 -5.98 9.87 8.29
CA LEU A 71 -5.15 9.47 9.44
C LEU A 71 -4.02 10.46 9.76
N ALA A 72 -4.19 11.75 9.49
CA ALA A 72 -3.31 12.77 10.07
C ALA A 72 -3.50 12.94 11.60
N LYS A 73 -4.29 12.07 12.25
CA LYS A 73 -4.50 12.05 13.70
C LYS A 73 -4.55 10.59 14.16
N TYR A 74 -3.44 10.07 14.68
CA TYR A 74 -3.29 9.26 15.90
C TYR A 74 -1.85 8.75 15.98
#